data_AF-A0A520TJN1-F1
#
_entry.id   AF-A0A520TJN1-F1
#
_cell.length_a   1.000
_cell.length_b   1.000
_cell.length_c   1.000
_cell.angle_alpha   90.00
_cell.angle_beta   90.00
_cell.angle_gamma   90.00
#
_symmetry.space_group_name_H-M   'P 1'
#
loop_
_entity.id
_entity.type
_entity.pdbx_description
1 polymer ?
#
loop_
_entity_poly.entity_id
_entity_poly.type
_entity_poly.pdbx_seq_one_letter_code
_entity_poly.pdbx_strand_id
1 'polypeptide(L)'
;MRVLINKLLLLSAMVMVTSLWAESEITAEDLPLWLKPELLVHLSAMKMNESQNLEFREALKECLTGMQRVVQREIRKGGVNIPKRIERGINRQYNDFDKHMKANLSGLQIEPWTRYLEGLKAVMAEQQFKRR
;
A
#
# COMPACT_ATOMS: atom_id res chain seq x y z
N MET A 1 21.18 17.61 47.38
CA MET A 1 20.59 16.27 47.11
C MET A 1 19.25 16.33 46.38
N ARG A 2 18.24 17.11 46.84
CA ARG A 2 16.91 17.21 46.19
C ARG A 2 16.92 17.62 44.71
N VAL A 3 17.81 18.55 44.30
CA VAL A 3 17.91 19.03 42.91
C VAL A 3 18.46 17.95 41.95
N LEU A 4 19.37 17.09 42.43
CA LEU A 4 19.91 15.97 41.64
C LEU A 4 18.87 14.87 41.44
N ILE A 5 18.05 14.61 42.46
CA ILE A 5 16.93 13.65 42.40
C ILE A 5 15.87 14.12 41.40
N ASN A 6 15.53 15.41 41.40
CA ASN A 6 14.57 15.97 40.44
C ASN A 6 15.09 15.94 38.99
N LYS A 7 16.39 16.17 38.78
CA LYS A 7 17.00 16.05 37.44
C LYS A 7 17.01 14.60 36.93
N LEU A 8 17.27 13.64 37.82
CA LEU A 8 17.26 12.21 37.47
C LEU A 8 15.83 11.72 37.14
N LEU A 9 14.82 12.19 37.89
CA LEU A 9 13.40 11.89 37.61
C LEU A 9 12.96 12.43 36.25
N LEU A 10 13.33 13.65 35.89
CA LEU A 10 13.01 14.25 34.59
C LEU A 10 13.68 13.50 33.42
N LEU A 11 14.93 13.05 33.60
CA LEU A 11 15.63 12.22 32.61
C LEU A 11 14.98 10.83 32.45
N SER A 12 14.54 10.21 33.55
CA SER A 12 13.85 8.90 33.49
C SER A 12 12.49 8.97 32.81
N ALA A 13 11.74 10.07 33.01
CA ALA A 13 10.46 10.29 32.36
C ALA A 13 10.59 10.48 30.85
N MET A 14 11.69 11.11 30.39
CA MET A 14 11.93 11.36 28.97
C MET A 14 12.31 10.09 28.19
N VAL A 15 12.93 9.10 28.85
CA VAL A 15 13.27 7.80 28.25
C VAL A 15 12.04 6.88 28.10
N MET A 16 11.02 6.99 28.97
CA MET A 16 9.80 6.19 28.84
C MET A 16 8.84 6.66 27.74
N VAL A 17 8.91 7.94 27.33
CA VAL A 17 8.07 8.47 26.24
C VAL A 17 8.50 7.90 24.88
N THR A 18 9.78 7.57 24.68
CA THR A 18 10.25 7.00 23.41
C THR A 18 9.95 5.50 23.27
N SER A 19 9.62 4.79 24.36
CA SER A 19 9.22 3.37 24.30
C SER A 19 7.72 3.16 24.08
N LEU A 20 6.91 4.22 24.02
CA LEU A 20 5.45 4.11 23.83
C LEU A 20 5.01 3.99 22.37
N TRP A 21 5.94 3.93 21.43
CA TRP A 21 5.66 3.48 20.07
C TRP A 21 5.85 1.97 20.04
N ALA A 22 4.94 1.24 20.69
CA ALA A 22 4.77 -0.16 20.39
C ALA A 22 4.37 -0.24 18.91
N GLU A 23 5.25 -0.77 18.07
CA GLU A 23 4.84 -1.28 16.77
C GLU A 23 3.71 -2.28 17.04
N SER A 24 2.46 -1.91 16.74
CA SER A 24 1.36 -2.85 16.82
C SER A 24 1.71 -4.01 15.90
N GLU A 25 1.83 -5.21 16.44
CA GLU A 25 2.09 -6.42 15.67
C GLU A 25 0.87 -6.65 14.77
N ILE A 26 0.94 -6.16 13.52
CA ILE A 26 -0.16 -6.28 12.55
C ILE A 26 -0.32 -7.77 12.24
N THR A 27 -1.42 -8.36 12.66
CA THR A 27 -1.71 -9.76 12.35
C THR A 27 -2.28 -9.88 10.93
N ALA A 28 -2.20 -11.07 10.33
CA ALA A 28 -2.68 -11.27 8.97
C ALA A 28 -4.19 -10.97 8.84
N GLU A 29 -4.93 -11.11 9.94
CA GLU A 29 -6.35 -10.84 10.10
C GLU A 29 -6.69 -9.34 10.06
N ASP A 30 -5.73 -8.46 10.39
CA ASP A 30 -5.91 -7.01 10.38
C ASP A 30 -5.73 -6.39 8.98
N LEU A 31 -5.22 -7.18 8.03
CA LEU A 31 -4.97 -6.71 6.68
C LEU A 31 -6.27 -6.64 5.88
N PRO A 32 -6.47 -5.59 5.06
CA PRO A 32 -7.53 -5.59 4.08
C PRO A 32 -7.44 -6.86 3.21
N LEU A 33 -8.59 -7.46 2.85
CA LEU A 33 -8.62 -8.73 2.10
C LEU A 33 -7.77 -8.71 0.82
N TRP A 34 -7.57 -7.53 0.23
CA TRP A 34 -6.79 -7.32 -0.99
C TRP A 34 -5.27 -7.26 -0.75
N LEU A 35 -4.81 -7.14 0.50
CA LEU A 35 -3.43 -7.10 0.91
C LEU A 35 -3.05 -8.39 1.65
N LYS A 36 -2.90 -9.48 0.88
CA LYS A 36 -2.53 -10.76 1.47
C LYS A 36 -1.07 -10.75 1.98
N PRO A 37 -0.73 -11.53 3.03
CA PRO A 37 0.64 -11.59 3.57
C PRO A 37 1.73 -11.91 2.53
N GLU A 38 1.41 -12.71 1.50
CA GLU A 38 2.37 -13.07 0.45
C GLU A 38 2.82 -11.85 -0.36
N LEU A 39 1.98 -10.81 -0.49
CA LEU A 39 2.35 -9.56 -1.15
C LEU A 39 3.33 -8.73 -0.31
N LEU A 40 3.25 -8.84 1.02
CA LEU A 40 4.13 -8.11 1.93
C LEU A 40 5.58 -8.57 1.83
N VAL A 41 5.81 -9.84 1.47
CA VAL A 41 7.17 -10.37 1.23
C VAL A 41 7.85 -9.62 0.08
N HIS A 42 7.12 -9.27 -0.96
CA HIS A 42 7.66 -8.52 -2.09
C HIS A 42 7.89 -7.03 -1.75
N LEU A 43 7.00 -6.43 -0.95
CA LEU A 43 7.19 -5.06 -0.45
C LEU A 43 8.41 -4.95 0.48
N SER A 44 8.58 -5.88 1.41
CA SER A 44 9.72 -5.88 2.34
C SER A 44 11.05 -6.11 1.62
N ALA A 45 11.06 -6.97 0.59
CA ALA A 45 12.24 -7.23 -0.24
C ALA A 45 12.75 -5.98 -0.99
N MET A 46 11.89 -5.00 -1.29
CA MET A 46 12.32 -3.75 -1.92
C MET A 46 13.16 -2.87 -0.99
N LYS A 47 13.06 -3.02 0.34
CA LYS A 47 13.75 -2.16 1.33
C LYS A 47 13.62 -0.67 0.97
N MET A 48 12.39 -0.23 0.68
CA MET A 48 12.12 1.16 0.30
C MET A 48 12.51 2.11 1.43
N ASN A 49 13.15 3.22 1.07
CA ASN A 49 13.41 4.31 2.02
C ASN A 49 12.12 5.10 2.31
N GLU A 50 12.17 6.05 3.25
CA GLU A 50 10.99 6.83 3.65
C GLU A 50 10.33 7.59 2.50
N SER A 51 11.14 8.21 1.63
CA SER A 51 10.63 8.92 0.44
C SER A 51 9.95 7.95 -0.53
N GLN A 52 10.54 6.80 -0.81
CA GLN A 52 9.94 5.77 -1.67
C GLN A 52 8.66 5.18 -1.07
N ASN A 53 8.61 5.02 0.26
CA ASN A 53 7.40 4.57 0.96
C ASN A 53 6.27 5.60 0.85
N LEU A 54 6.60 6.90 0.89
CA LEU A 54 5.62 7.96 0.67
C LEU A 54 5.07 7.92 -0.76
N GLU A 55 5.96 7.80 -1.76
CA GLU A 55 5.58 7.66 -3.17
C GLU A 55 4.68 6.44 -3.40
N PHE A 56 5.02 5.30 -2.79
CA PHE A 56 4.21 4.09 -2.85
C PHE A 56 2.80 4.31 -2.29
N ARG A 57 2.68 4.93 -1.11
CA ARG A 57 1.38 5.14 -0.45
C ARG A 57 0.48 6.06 -1.26
N GLU A 58 1.01 7.18 -1.75
CA GLU A 58 0.22 8.11 -2.55
C GLU A 58 -0.16 7.51 -3.91
N ALA A 59 0.78 6.83 -4.58
CA ALA A 59 0.50 6.20 -5.87
C ALA A 59 -0.50 5.03 -5.75
N LEU A 60 -0.42 4.24 -4.68
CA LEU A 60 -1.42 3.19 -4.39
C LEU A 60 -2.81 3.78 -4.14
N LYS A 61 -2.89 4.83 -3.33
CA LYS A 61 -4.13 5.55 -3.05
C LYS A 61 -4.74 6.14 -4.33
N GLU A 62 -3.94 6.75 -5.18
CA GLU A 62 -4.38 7.27 -6.48
C GLU A 62 -4.90 6.15 -7.38
N CYS A 63 -4.16 5.05 -7.49
CA CYS A 63 -4.52 3.87 -8.28
C CYS A 63 -5.90 3.32 -7.86
N LEU A 64 -6.09 3.07 -6.56
CA LEU A 64 -7.35 2.51 -6.02
C LEU A 64 -8.53 3.49 -6.19
N THR A 65 -8.31 4.78 -5.90
CA THR A 65 -9.34 5.82 -6.07
C THR A 65 -9.72 5.95 -7.55
N GLY A 66 -8.72 5.89 -8.44
CA GLY A 66 -8.91 5.92 -9.89
C GLY A 66 -9.71 4.72 -10.41
N MET A 67 -9.46 3.52 -9.90
CA MET A 67 -10.27 2.33 -10.23
C MET A 67 -11.73 2.52 -9.83
N GLN A 68 -11.98 3.02 -8.62
CA GLN A 68 -13.35 3.30 -8.15
C GLN A 68 -14.05 4.32 -9.07
N ARG A 69 -13.37 5.40 -9.46
CA ARG A 69 -13.90 6.40 -10.39
C ARG A 69 -14.22 5.81 -11.77
N VAL A 70 -13.36 4.93 -12.28
CA VAL A 70 -13.60 4.20 -13.53
C VAL A 70 -14.90 3.41 -13.41
N VAL A 71 -15.03 2.56 -12.39
CA VAL A 71 -16.22 1.72 -12.19
C VAL A 71 -17.48 2.57 -12.12
N GLN A 72 -17.50 3.60 -11.26
CA GLN A 72 -18.65 4.49 -11.10
C GLN A 72 -19.02 5.22 -12.39
N ARG A 73 -18.01 5.75 -13.12
CA ARG A 73 -18.22 6.46 -14.38
C ARG A 73 -18.81 5.53 -15.44
N GLU A 74 -18.29 4.32 -15.58
CA GLU A 74 -18.76 3.38 -16.59
C GLU A 74 -20.16 2.85 -16.29
N ILE A 75 -20.49 2.61 -15.02
CA ILE A 75 -21.86 2.26 -14.60
C ILE A 75 -22.81 3.42 -14.89
N ARG A 76 -22.45 4.65 -14.51
CA ARG A 76 -23.30 5.84 -14.74
C ARG A 76 -23.54 6.11 -16.23
N LYS A 77 -22.52 5.89 -17.06
CA LYS A 77 -22.63 6.09 -18.51
C LYS A 77 -23.50 5.04 -19.19
N GLY A 78 -23.58 3.82 -18.62
CA GLY A 78 -24.36 2.72 -19.19
C GLY A 78 -23.88 2.27 -20.57
N GLY A 79 -24.79 1.65 -21.32
CA GLY A 79 -24.56 1.18 -22.69
C GLY A 79 -24.04 -0.25 -22.80
N VAL A 80 -23.55 -0.61 -23.99
CA VAL A 80 -23.01 -1.95 -24.27
C VAL A 80 -21.54 -2.07 -23.83
N ASN A 81 -21.10 -3.29 -23.53
CA ASN A 81 -19.71 -3.62 -23.19
C ASN A 81 -19.14 -2.93 -21.94
N ILE A 82 -19.98 -2.57 -20.95
CA ILE A 82 -19.53 -1.96 -19.68
C ILE A 82 -18.38 -2.75 -19.03
N PRO A 83 -18.42 -4.10 -18.90
CA PRO A 83 -17.35 -4.85 -18.28
C PRO A 83 -15.98 -4.64 -18.93
N LYS A 84 -15.91 -4.73 -20.27
CA LYS A 84 -14.66 -4.50 -21.03
C LYS A 84 -14.13 -3.07 -20.90
N ARG A 85 -15.03 -2.09 -20.73
CA ARG A 85 -14.63 -0.68 -20.52
C ARG A 85 -14.07 -0.46 -19.13
N ILE A 86 -14.66 -1.07 -18.12
CA ILE A 86 -14.14 -1.08 -16.75
C ILE A 86 -12.76 -1.74 -16.71
N GLU A 87 -12.62 -2.93 -17.30
CA GLU A 87 -11.36 -3.67 -17.37
C GLU A 87 -10.24 -2.82 -17.99
N ARG A 88 -10.49 -2.20 -19.15
CA ARG A 88 -9.51 -1.30 -19.78
C ARG A 88 -9.16 -0.09 -18.91
N GLY A 89 -10.13 0.48 -18.20
CA GLY A 89 -9.89 1.60 -17.32
C GLY A 89 -9.05 1.21 -16.10
N ILE A 90 -9.33 0.06 -15.49
CA ILE A 90 -8.56 -0.50 -14.38
C ILE A 90 -7.13 -0.81 -14.84
N ASN A 91 -6.94 -1.42 -16.01
CA ASN A 91 -5.61 -1.70 -16.57
C ASN A 91 -4.79 -0.42 -16.78
N ARG A 92 -5.43 0.70 -17.16
CA ARG A 92 -4.74 2.00 -17.24
C ARG A 92 -4.28 2.45 -15.86
N GLN A 93 -5.12 2.34 -14.82
CA GLN A 93 -4.73 2.70 -13.45
C GLN A 93 -3.54 1.88 -12.94
N TYR A 94 -3.49 0.58 -13.25
CA TYR A 94 -2.32 -0.24 -12.93
C TYR A 94 -1.07 0.19 -13.70
N ASN A 95 -1.20 0.54 -14.97
CA ASN A 95 -0.05 0.98 -15.78
C ASN A 95 0.49 2.34 -15.31
N ASP A 96 -0.40 3.25 -14.90
CA ASP A 96 -0.01 4.54 -14.34
C ASP A 96 0.73 4.34 -13.01
N PHE A 97 0.23 3.45 -12.16
CA PHE A 97 0.90 3.07 -10.90
C PHE A 97 2.28 2.42 -11.14
N ASP A 98 2.37 1.47 -12.08
CA ASP A 98 3.63 0.82 -12.47
C ASP A 98 4.67 1.84 -12.95
N LYS A 99 4.24 2.74 -13.83
CA LYS A 99 5.12 3.78 -14.37
C LYS A 99 5.62 4.72 -13.28
N HIS A 100 4.73 5.16 -12.38
CA HIS A 100 5.08 6.02 -11.26
C HIS A 100 6.11 5.37 -10.35
N MET A 101 5.88 4.12 -9.95
CA MET A 101 6.80 3.41 -9.05
C MET A 101 8.14 3.13 -9.71
N LYS A 102 8.16 2.66 -10.97
CA LYS A 102 9.43 2.41 -11.69
C LYS A 102 10.27 3.67 -11.90
N ALA A 103 9.68 4.86 -11.88
CA ALA A 103 10.43 6.12 -11.92
C ALA A 103 11.12 6.47 -10.59
N ASN A 104 10.61 5.95 -9.47
CA ASN A 104 11.09 6.25 -8.11
C ASN A 104 11.88 5.11 -7.46
N LEU A 105 11.88 3.93 -8.08
CA LEU A 105 12.59 2.75 -7.61
C LEU A 105 13.97 2.63 -8.25
N SER A 106 14.92 2.09 -7.48
CA SER A 106 16.23 1.69 -7.99
C SER A 106 16.14 0.37 -8.75
N GLY A 107 17.14 0.07 -9.59
CA GLY A 107 17.15 -1.14 -10.43
C GLY A 107 16.95 -2.46 -9.65
N LEU A 108 17.54 -2.57 -8.46
CA LEU A 108 17.41 -3.76 -7.60
C LEU A 108 15.99 -3.95 -7.04
N GLN A 109 15.18 -2.89 -7.01
CA GLN A 109 13.82 -2.91 -6.48
C GLN A 109 12.77 -3.27 -7.54
N ILE A 110 13.12 -3.23 -8.84
CA ILE A 110 12.18 -3.41 -9.95
C ILE A 110 11.61 -4.83 -10.01
N GLU A 111 12.43 -5.85 -9.76
CA GLU A 111 11.97 -7.26 -9.80
C GLU A 111 10.99 -7.56 -8.65
N PRO A 112 11.31 -7.27 -7.37
CA PRO A 112 10.33 -7.40 -6.28
C PRO A 112 9.05 -6.56 -6.52
N TRP A 113 9.18 -5.35 -7.06
CA TRP A 113 8.04 -4.51 -7.44
C TRP A 113 7.13 -5.20 -8.47
N THR A 114 7.72 -5.79 -9.51
CA THR A 114 6.97 -6.46 -10.57
C THR A 114 6.16 -7.62 -10.00
N ARG A 115 6.77 -8.43 -9.14
CA ARG A 115 6.08 -9.54 -8.44
C ARG A 115 4.97 -9.05 -7.53
N TYR A 116 5.21 -7.96 -6.79
CA TYR A 116 4.17 -7.33 -5.97
C TYR A 116 2.97 -6.90 -6.82
N LEU A 117 3.20 -6.19 -7.92
CA LEU A 117 2.13 -5.66 -8.76
C LEU A 117 1.34 -6.78 -9.45
N GLU A 118 2.02 -7.83 -9.92
CA GLU A 118 1.39 -9.02 -10.49
C GLU A 118 0.52 -9.74 -9.46
N GLY A 119 1.04 -9.93 -8.24
CA GLY A 119 0.29 -10.53 -7.14
C GLY A 119 -0.94 -9.70 -6.76
N LEU A 120 -0.80 -8.37 -6.67
CA LEU A 120 -1.92 -7.47 -6.39
C LEU A 120 -3.02 -7.60 -7.45
N LYS A 121 -2.66 -7.59 -8.74
CA LYS A 121 -3.61 -7.80 -9.85
C LYS A 121 -4.34 -9.12 -9.74
N ALA A 122 -3.62 -10.21 -9.42
CA ALA A 122 -4.21 -11.54 -9.26
C ALA A 122 -5.21 -11.59 -8.10
N VAL A 123 -4.85 -11.04 -6.94
CA VAL A 123 -5.74 -10.99 -5.76
C VAL A 123 -7.00 -10.17 -6.06
N MET A 124 -6.84 -9.01 -6.69
CA MET A 124 -7.98 -8.15 -7.03
C MET A 124 -8.92 -8.81 -8.05
N ALA A 125 -8.36 -9.50 -9.05
CA ALA A 125 -9.14 -10.29 -10.00
C ALA A 125 -9.90 -11.43 -9.29
N GLU A 126 -9.24 -12.20 -8.43
CA GLU A 126 -9.86 -13.28 -7.67
C GLU A 126 -11.07 -12.79 -6.85
N GLN A 127 -10.93 -11.64 -6.19
CA GLN A 127 -12.01 -11.05 -5.40
C GLN A 127 -13.19 -10.57 -6.25
N GLN A 128 -12.95 -10.12 -7.48
CA GLN A 128 -14.02 -9.76 -8.41
C GLN A 128 -14.89 -10.97 -8.78
N PHE A 129 -14.31 -12.17 -8.82
CA PHE A 129 -15.00 -13.41 -9.20
C PHE A 129 -15.57 -14.20 -8.02
N LYS A 130 -15.04 -14.05 -6.80
CA LYS A 130 -15.48 -14.76 -5.59
C LYS A 130 -16.85 -14.33 -5.02
N ARG A 131 -17.47 -13.26 -5.52
CA ARG A 131 -18.82 -12.82 -5.10
C ARG A 131 -19.98 -13.44 -5.91
N ARG A 132 -19.81 -14.66 -6.44
CA ARG A 132 -20.89 -15.41 -7.12
C ARG A 132 -21.22 -16.68 -6.38
#